data_AF-A0AA35J2Z4-F1
#
_entry.id   AF-A0AA35J2Z4-F1
#
_cell.length_a   1.000
_cell.length_b   1.000
_cell.length_c   1.000
_cell.angle_alpha   90.00
_cell.angle_beta   90.00
_cell.angle_gamma   90.00
#
_symmetry.space_group_name_H-M   'P 1'
#
loop_
_entity.id
_entity.type
_entity.pdbx_description
1 polymer ?
#
loop_
_entity_poly.entity_id
_entity_poly.type
_entity_poly.pdbx_seq_one_letter_code
_entity_poly.pdbx_strand_id
1 'polypeptide(L)'
;MVTALSYLPTELIERIFEFTVAETDSHDWLYNLVTLINFAVSSGGGTAIINEFLTNYVKKNLLVLDLTCETTQNSIWQFKYKFLGKLLPYIDLESQYIRLTDIEAASGKVQSSKIEKLIVIFDESSDLTTIDTFFPLANSHLKITEFIFCIHDLKSSFYSSLEKLHEANVVWNTDINTLYLDSLDSNIHSDQNFFGIFDSNIFQLINKDYRNFFTKSNQDGNGRPPICKKVCFPFVETLNLDYMALDLFFNSIQRKLTARIKRFERNNGFDVTENLNSNSTTTMSSLIIKSILRQFFNDFHINFPNLITLNFIKTSAFQNHNEVTKCCNFIDLSSSVLNKCLSESISINFLFQLHSLKNWSLPKIKEFTGHKFKYDETTSSGSPERYIKSLRGNIKILQDMAITETNDGTCYFRVKLIPEGVEKTQIINWIPYASSFLDDTANQRHRLRRPMICLKNNSLKSLTVKIIRIEKCSSIDIQGFYLPNLRELFINNSICETTQQQSQATNDTSCIEFTSWNELPQCGKLGFAQLKNDSNYVLNISNLQDHLPNLNLRESFPTFFDERQKFIVV
;
A
#
# COMPACT_ATOMS: atom_id res chain seq x y z
N MET A 1 -7.88 23.42 -14.84
CA MET A 1 -6.56 23.68 -15.45
C MET A 1 -6.65 23.81 -16.97
N VAL A 2 -7.24 22.84 -17.69
CA VAL A 2 -7.43 22.86 -19.17
C VAL A 2 -8.10 24.13 -19.68
N THR A 3 -9.23 24.49 -19.08
CA THR A 3 -9.96 25.72 -19.39
C THR A 3 -9.28 26.99 -18.89
N ALA A 4 -8.24 26.93 -18.05
CA ALA A 4 -7.62 28.13 -17.49
C ALA A 4 -6.33 28.52 -18.25
N LEU A 5 -5.54 27.53 -18.69
CA LEU A 5 -4.31 27.75 -19.44
C LEU A 5 -4.58 28.19 -20.89
N SER A 6 -5.72 27.79 -21.48
CA SER A 6 -6.12 28.19 -22.83
C SER A 6 -6.42 29.69 -23.00
N TYR A 7 -6.55 30.43 -21.89
CA TYR A 7 -6.78 31.88 -21.90
C TYR A 7 -5.52 32.70 -21.58
N LEU A 8 -4.38 32.05 -21.34
CA LEU A 8 -3.13 32.74 -21.02
C LEU A 8 -2.37 33.11 -22.31
N PRO A 9 -1.65 34.26 -22.33
CA PRO A 9 -0.72 34.57 -23.41
C PRO A 9 0.36 33.49 -23.56
N THR A 10 0.79 33.25 -24.79
CA THR A 10 1.79 32.23 -25.14
C THR A 10 3.06 32.34 -24.31
N GLU A 11 3.60 33.54 -24.11
CA GLU A 11 4.85 33.71 -23.33
C GLU A 11 4.68 33.32 -21.86
N LEU A 12 3.46 33.45 -21.33
CA LEU A 12 3.14 33.10 -19.94
C LEU A 12 2.93 31.58 -19.80
N ILE A 13 2.37 30.94 -20.83
CA ILE A 13 2.31 29.48 -20.94
C ILE A 13 3.74 28.93 -21.01
N GLU A 14 4.59 29.44 -21.90
CA GLU A 14 5.99 29.00 -22.02
C GLU A 14 6.74 29.16 -20.68
N ARG A 15 6.61 30.30 -19.99
CA ARG A 15 7.19 30.48 -18.65
C ARG A 15 6.66 29.51 -17.61
N ILE A 16 5.37 29.19 -17.61
CA ILE A 16 4.81 28.18 -16.69
C ILE A 16 5.43 26.81 -16.98
N PHE A 17 5.59 26.45 -18.25
CA PHE A 17 6.18 25.17 -18.65
C PHE A 17 7.68 25.12 -18.35
N GLU A 18 8.43 26.19 -18.62
CA GLU A 18 9.83 26.35 -18.20
C GLU A 18 9.95 26.24 -16.68
N PHE A 19 9.10 26.91 -15.90
CA PHE A 19 9.11 26.79 -14.46
C PHE A 19 8.81 25.34 -13.99
N THR A 20 7.85 24.68 -14.63
CA THR A 20 7.39 23.33 -14.25
C THR A 20 8.38 22.22 -14.61
N VAL A 21 9.19 22.41 -15.67
CA VAL A 21 10.08 21.37 -16.23
C VAL A 21 11.57 21.71 -16.05
N ALA A 22 11.95 22.99 -16.06
CA ALA A 22 13.33 23.47 -16.07
C ALA A 22 13.81 24.09 -14.75
N GLU A 23 12.98 24.87 -14.03
CA GLU A 23 13.46 25.61 -12.84
C GLU A 23 13.25 24.90 -11.50
N THR A 24 12.45 23.84 -11.46
CA THR A 24 12.39 23.02 -10.26
C THR A 24 13.38 21.87 -10.36
N ASP A 25 14.29 21.76 -9.38
CA ASP A 25 14.89 20.48 -8.93
C ASP A 25 13.80 19.51 -8.40
N SER A 26 12.65 19.47 -9.10
CA SER A 26 11.49 18.68 -8.77
C SER A 26 11.84 17.24 -9.00
N HIS A 27 11.66 16.44 -7.96
CA HIS A 27 11.80 14.99 -8.01
C HIS A 27 10.73 14.33 -8.93
N ASP A 28 9.85 15.12 -9.54
CA ASP A 28 8.75 14.72 -10.43
C ASP A 28 8.80 15.39 -11.81
N TRP A 29 9.93 15.99 -12.22
CA TRP A 29 10.02 16.76 -13.48
C TRP A 29 9.61 15.93 -14.71
N LEU A 30 9.99 14.64 -14.79
CA LEU A 30 9.67 13.79 -15.93
C LEU A 30 8.18 13.47 -15.98
N TYR A 31 7.57 13.16 -14.82
CA TYR A 31 6.12 13.01 -14.73
C TYR A 31 5.37 14.28 -15.15
N ASN A 32 5.85 15.44 -14.69
CA ASN A 32 5.26 16.73 -15.04
C ASN A 32 5.38 17.00 -16.54
N LEU A 33 6.53 16.76 -17.15
CA LEU A 33 6.74 16.88 -18.59
C LEU A 33 5.75 16.01 -19.37
N VAL A 34 5.63 14.72 -19.02
CA VAL A 34 4.72 13.81 -19.73
C VAL A 34 3.25 14.18 -19.50
N THR A 35 2.91 14.70 -18.32
CA THR A 35 1.57 15.21 -18.03
C THR A 35 1.24 16.45 -18.87
N LEU A 36 2.21 17.34 -19.05
CA LEU A 36 2.10 18.52 -19.90
C LEU A 36 1.98 18.16 -21.39
N ILE A 37 2.74 17.16 -21.86
CA ILE A 37 2.59 16.58 -23.20
C ILE A 37 1.16 16.06 -23.39
N ASN A 38 0.66 15.25 -22.44
CA ASN A 38 -0.69 14.69 -22.49
C ASN A 38 -1.78 15.79 -22.48
N PHE A 39 -1.54 16.86 -21.73
CA PHE A 39 -2.39 18.03 -21.70
C PHE A 39 -2.42 18.74 -23.07
N ALA A 40 -1.26 19.00 -23.66
CA ALA A 40 -1.15 19.68 -24.95
C ALA A 40 -1.93 18.93 -26.03
N VAL A 41 -1.74 17.61 -26.12
CA VAL A 41 -2.42 16.74 -27.09
C VAL A 41 -3.95 16.77 -26.93
N SER A 42 -4.45 16.76 -25.69
CA SER A 42 -5.91 16.74 -25.42
C SER A 42 -6.62 18.08 -25.62
N SER A 43 -5.89 19.20 -25.69
CA SER A 43 -6.47 20.56 -25.70
C SER A 43 -6.89 21.10 -27.07
N GLY A 44 -6.57 20.43 -28.18
CA GLY A 44 -7.19 20.59 -29.51
C GLY A 44 -7.13 21.94 -30.25
N GLY A 45 -6.77 23.07 -29.61
CA GLY A 45 -6.91 24.40 -30.23
C GLY A 45 -5.79 25.43 -30.01
N GLY A 46 -4.87 25.22 -29.05
CA GLY A 46 -3.68 26.07 -28.82
C GLY A 46 -2.36 25.36 -29.14
N THR A 47 -2.43 24.33 -29.98
CA THR A 47 -1.55 23.15 -29.97
C THR A 47 -0.21 23.33 -30.65
N ALA A 48 -0.07 24.19 -31.66
CA ALA A 48 1.18 24.26 -32.43
C ALA A 48 2.37 24.79 -31.61
N ILE A 49 2.19 25.91 -30.91
CA ILE A 49 3.28 26.58 -30.19
C ILE A 49 3.70 25.78 -28.96
N ILE A 50 2.74 25.26 -28.18
CA ILE A 50 3.03 24.42 -27.01
C ILE A 50 3.75 23.14 -27.43
N ASN A 51 3.31 22.52 -28.54
CA ASN A 51 3.94 21.32 -29.07
C ASN A 51 5.36 21.60 -29.58
N GLU A 52 5.58 22.74 -30.25
CA GLU A 52 6.90 23.17 -30.70
C GLU A 52 7.84 23.44 -29.51
N PHE A 53 7.38 24.17 -28.50
CA PHE A 53 8.14 24.41 -27.27
C PHE A 53 8.53 23.09 -26.58
N LEU A 54 7.57 22.18 -26.37
CA LEU A 54 7.83 20.88 -25.75
C LEU A 54 8.82 20.04 -26.55
N THR A 55 8.65 20.01 -27.88
CA THR A 55 9.56 19.30 -28.79
C THR A 55 10.97 19.88 -28.71
N ASN A 56 11.11 21.20 -28.74
CA ASN A 56 12.40 21.89 -28.63
C ASN A 56 13.05 21.67 -27.26
N TYR A 57 12.26 21.68 -26.18
CA TYR A 57 12.74 21.37 -24.84
C TYR A 57 13.28 19.93 -24.77
N VAL A 58 12.51 18.95 -25.25
CA VAL A 58 12.90 17.54 -25.27
C VAL A 58 14.16 17.35 -26.10
N LYS A 59 14.20 17.91 -27.32
CA LYS A 59 15.36 17.86 -28.23
C LYS A 59 16.65 18.43 -27.63
N LYS A 60 16.53 19.51 -26.85
CA LYS A 60 17.68 20.19 -26.26
C LYS A 60 18.19 19.51 -24.99
N ASN A 61 17.31 18.90 -24.20
CA ASN A 61 17.63 18.53 -22.82
C ASN A 61 17.62 17.03 -22.52
N LEU A 62 17.09 16.17 -23.40
CA LEU A 62 16.88 14.76 -23.08
C LEU A 62 17.67 13.80 -23.96
N LEU A 63 18.17 12.75 -23.33
CA LEU A 63 18.71 11.56 -23.97
C LEU A 63 18.05 10.33 -23.33
N VAL A 64 17.77 9.32 -24.14
CA VAL A 64 17.18 8.05 -23.70
C VAL A 64 18.18 6.93 -23.97
N LEU A 65 18.52 6.18 -22.92
CA LEU A 65 19.29 4.95 -23.03
C LEU A 65 18.36 3.76 -22.77
N ASP A 66 18.19 2.92 -23.77
CA ASP A 66 17.36 1.72 -23.73
C ASP A 66 18.22 0.46 -23.58
N LEU A 67 18.11 -0.15 -22.39
CA LEU A 67 18.79 -1.37 -21.98
C LEU A 67 17.87 -2.59 -22.01
N THR A 68 16.66 -2.47 -22.56
CA THR A 68 15.67 -3.55 -22.56
C THR A 68 15.99 -4.61 -23.62
N CYS A 69 15.40 -5.80 -23.48
CA CYS A 69 15.54 -6.85 -24.50
C CYS A 69 14.75 -6.53 -25.79
N GLU A 70 15.11 -7.17 -26.91
CA GLU A 70 14.52 -6.89 -28.24
C GLU A 70 12.98 -6.91 -28.26
N THR A 71 12.36 -7.84 -27.53
CA THR A 71 10.89 -7.94 -27.41
C THR A 71 10.27 -6.68 -26.81
N THR A 72 10.91 -6.14 -25.77
CA THR A 72 10.50 -4.91 -25.08
C THR A 72 10.71 -3.71 -25.98
N GLN A 73 11.86 -3.62 -26.63
CA GLN A 73 12.20 -2.55 -27.57
C GLN A 73 11.15 -2.44 -28.68
N ASN A 74 10.72 -3.57 -29.25
CA ASN A 74 9.66 -3.61 -30.25
C ASN A 74 8.33 -3.02 -29.73
N SER A 75 7.99 -3.28 -28.47
CA SER A 75 6.78 -2.72 -27.84
C SER A 75 6.91 -1.23 -27.53
N ILE A 76 8.11 -0.79 -27.14
CA ILE A 76 8.45 0.62 -26.91
C ILE A 76 8.35 1.41 -28.24
N TRP A 77 8.93 0.90 -29.32
CA TRP A 77 8.89 1.50 -30.67
C TRP A 77 7.48 1.60 -31.25
N GLN A 78 6.61 0.66 -30.88
CA GLN A 78 5.20 0.70 -31.21
C GLN A 78 4.38 1.61 -30.27
N PHE A 79 5.05 2.36 -29.38
CA PHE A 79 4.46 3.28 -28.40
C PHE A 79 3.39 2.63 -27.52
N LYS A 80 3.51 1.33 -27.22
CA LYS A 80 2.47 0.58 -26.50
C LYS A 80 2.45 0.88 -25.01
N TYR A 81 3.61 1.18 -24.42
CA TYR A 81 3.73 1.54 -23.02
C TYR A 81 3.09 2.90 -22.73
N LYS A 82 2.36 3.04 -21.62
CA LYS A 82 1.51 4.21 -21.36
C LYS A 82 2.29 5.49 -21.08
N PHE A 83 3.41 5.41 -20.36
CA PHE A 83 4.24 6.56 -20.03
C PHE A 83 5.20 6.89 -21.18
N LEU A 84 5.98 5.90 -21.63
CA LEU A 84 6.92 6.02 -22.74
C LEU A 84 6.22 6.37 -24.06
N GLY A 85 5.07 5.78 -24.36
CA GLY A 85 4.32 6.07 -25.59
C GLY A 85 3.85 7.51 -25.72
N LYS A 86 3.82 8.28 -24.61
CA LYS A 86 3.54 9.71 -24.63
C LYS A 86 4.81 10.56 -24.77
N LEU A 87 5.92 10.09 -24.21
CA LEU A 87 7.21 10.79 -24.25
C LEU A 87 7.91 10.64 -25.60
N LEU A 88 8.01 9.40 -26.10
CA LEU A 88 8.84 9.05 -27.24
C LEU A 88 8.47 9.73 -28.57
N PRO A 89 7.21 10.10 -28.86
CA PRO A 89 6.91 10.90 -30.05
C PRO A 89 7.64 12.25 -30.13
N TYR A 90 8.17 12.74 -29.00
CA TYR A 90 8.93 13.98 -28.91
C TYR A 90 10.45 13.75 -28.90
N ILE A 91 10.89 12.50 -28.81
CA ILE A 91 12.30 12.09 -28.83
C ILE A 91 12.70 11.80 -30.27
N ASP A 92 13.79 12.39 -30.73
CA ASP A 92 14.40 11.99 -32.01
C ASP A 92 15.06 10.62 -31.87
N LEU A 93 14.45 9.59 -32.48
CA LEU A 93 14.91 8.21 -32.36
C LEU A 93 16.28 7.95 -33.01
N GLU A 94 16.76 8.83 -33.89
CA GLU A 94 18.06 8.65 -34.54
C GLU A 94 19.21 9.27 -33.74
N SER A 95 18.94 10.37 -33.04
CA SER A 95 19.97 11.17 -32.36
C SER A 95 19.88 11.19 -30.83
N GLN A 96 18.68 10.96 -30.27
CA GLN A 96 18.43 11.02 -28.83
C GLN A 96 18.11 9.66 -28.19
N TYR A 97 17.81 8.63 -28.98
CA TYR A 97 17.49 7.29 -28.50
C TYR A 97 18.65 6.33 -28.75
N ILE A 98 19.29 5.86 -27.68
CA ILE A 98 20.47 4.99 -27.74
C ILE A 98 20.06 3.59 -27.30
N ARG A 99 20.20 2.61 -28.18
CA ARG A 99 20.04 1.19 -27.85
C ARG A 99 21.34 0.60 -27.35
N LEU A 100 21.24 -0.45 -26.55
CA LEU A 100 22.41 -1.22 -26.07
C LEU A 100 23.36 -1.63 -27.22
N THR A 101 22.85 -2.04 -28.38
CA THR A 101 23.65 -2.44 -29.55
C THR A 101 24.42 -1.29 -30.20
N ASP A 102 23.95 -0.06 -29.99
CA ASP A 102 24.47 1.14 -30.66
C ASP A 102 25.37 1.97 -29.72
N ILE A 103 25.57 1.51 -28.48
CA ILE A 103 26.30 2.20 -27.41
C ILE A 103 27.69 2.65 -27.85
N GLU A 104 28.47 1.77 -28.48
CA GLU A 104 29.83 2.07 -28.92
C GLU A 104 29.85 3.17 -29.99
N ALA A 105 28.91 3.12 -30.95
CA ALA A 105 28.79 4.12 -32.00
C ALA A 105 28.22 5.46 -31.48
N ALA A 106 27.37 5.41 -30.45
CA ALA A 106 26.74 6.58 -29.85
C ALA A 106 27.68 7.34 -28.90
N SER A 107 28.64 6.64 -28.28
CA SER A 107 29.62 7.20 -27.32
C SER A 107 30.27 8.51 -27.79
N GLY A 108 30.77 8.55 -29.04
CA GLY A 108 31.43 9.71 -29.62
C GLY A 108 30.50 10.88 -29.92
N LYS A 109 29.21 10.62 -30.21
CA LYS A 109 28.21 11.68 -30.45
C LYS A 109 27.77 12.35 -29.15
N VAL A 110 27.59 11.55 -28.10
CA VAL A 110 27.11 12.00 -26.78
C VAL A 110 28.10 12.97 -26.11
N GLN A 111 29.41 12.75 -26.27
CA GLN A 111 30.46 13.65 -25.77
C GLN A 111 30.42 15.07 -26.35
N SER A 112 29.82 15.26 -27.53
CA SER A 112 29.71 16.56 -28.19
C SER A 112 28.41 17.32 -27.86
N SER A 113 27.47 16.66 -27.17
CA SER A 113 26.14 17.20 -26.91
C SER A 113 26.10 18.05 -25.63
N LYS A 114 25.35 19.17 -25.65
CA LYS A 114 25.06 20.00 -24.46
C LYS A 114 23.88 19.45 -23.63
N ILE A 115 23.54 18.18 -23.80
CA ILE A 115 22.35 17.56 -23.20
C ILE A 115 22.62 17.28 -21.72
N GLU A 116 21.72 17.74 -20.85
CA GLU A 116 21.93 17.71 -19.40
C GLU A 116 21.29 16.49 -18.70
N LYS A 117 20.19 15.93 -19.27
CA LYS A 117 19.39 14.89 -18.60
C LYS A 117 19.36 13.57 -19.38
N LEU A 118 19.74 12.49 -18.71
CA LEU A 118 19.68 11.12 -19.24
C LEU A 118 18.61 10.30 -18.52
N ILE A 119 17.73 9.66 -19.30
CA ILE A 119 16.72 8.69 -18.86
C ILE A 119 17.22 7.29 -19.21
N VAL A 120 17.20 6.37 -18.24
CA VAL A 120 17.57 4.97 -18.45
C VAL A 120 16.33 4.08 -18.41
N ILE A 121 16.07 3.36 -19.49
CA ILE A 121 14.97 2.38 -19.62
C ILE A 121 15.55 0.98 -19.49
N PHE A 122 14.94 0.14 -18.65
CA PHE A 122 15.41 -1.22 -18.40
C PHE A 122 14.25 -2.16 -18.07
N ASP A 123 14.51 -3.47 -18.14
CA ASP A 123 13.58 -4.53 -17.77
C ASP A 123 14.30 -5.69 -17.05
N GLU A 124 13.61 -6.79 -16.80
CA GLU A 124 14.18 -7.97 -16.13
C GLU A 124 15.26 -8.69 -16.95
N SER A 125 15.20 -8.54 -18.27
CA SER A 125 16.05 -9.23 -19.24
C SER A 125 17.22 -8.36 -19.72
N SER A 126 17.38 -7.16 -19.16
CA SER A 126 18.51 -6.28 -19.45
C SER A 126 19.84 -7.00 -19.22
N ASP A 127 20.60 -7.17 -20.31
CA ASP A 127 21.99 -7.63 -20.29
C ASP A 127 22.91 -6.41 -20.13
N LEU A 128 23.62 -6.35 -19.01
CA LEU A 128 24.46 -5.20 -18.66
C LEU A 128 25.95 -5.49 -18.88
N THR A 129 26.29 -6.61 -19.53
CA THR A 129 27.69 -7.00 -19.78
C THR A 129 28.46 -5.98 -20.63
N THR A 130 27.77 -5.20 -21.45
CA THR A 130 28.35 -4.20 -22.37
C THR A 130 28.34 -2.78 -21.81
N ILE A 131 27.78 -2.56 -20.63
CA ILE A 131 27.60 -1.22 -20.05
C ILE A 131 28.91 -0.60 -19.54
N ASP A 132 29.87 -1.45 -19.14
CA ASP A 132 31.16 -1.03 -18.62
C ASP A 132 31.95 -0.16 -19.61
N THR A 133 31.64 -0.23 -20.92
CA THR A 133 32.27 0.62 -21.95
C THR A 133 31.63 2.00 -22.09
N PHE A 134 30.36 2.18 -21.72
CA PHE A 134 29.62 3.44 -21.86
C PHE A 134 29.86 4.41 -20.69
N PHE A 135 29.91 3.88 -19.47
CA PHE A 135 29.97 4.71 -18.25
C PHE A 135 31.28 5.46 -17.99
N PRO A 136 32.47 4.99 -18.39
CA PRO A 136 33.69 5.79 -18.34
C PRO A 136 33.57 7.14 -19.09
N LEU A 137 32.63 7.25 -20.04
CA LEU A 137 32.39 8.44 -20.87
C LEU A 137 31.34 9.40 -20.29
N ALA A 138 30.49 8.96 -19.36
CA ALA A 138 29.49 9.80 -18.69
C ALA A 138 30.11 10.84 -17.72
N ASN A 139 31.44 10.79 -17.54
CA ASN A 139 32.21 11.58 -16.59
C ASN A 139 32.52 13.04 -16.99
N SER A 140 31.70 13.72 -17.82
CA SER A 140 31.90 15.18 -17.97
C SER A 140 30.69 16.10 -18.00
N HIS A 141 29.48 15.74 -18.47
CA HIS A 141 28.34 16.69 -18.40
C HIS A 141 26.93 16.09 -18.26
N LEU A 142 26.74 14.78 -18.51
CA LEU A 142 25.42 14.14 -18.43
C LEU A 142 25.13 13.64 -17.03
N LYS A 143 24.02 14.08 -16.44
CA LYS A 143 23.51 13.54 -15.17
C LYS A 143 22.39 12.55 -15.47
N ILE A 144 22.57 11.27 -15.10
CA ILE A 144 21.44 10.34 -15.04
C ILE A 144 20.43 10.92 -14.06
N THR A 145 19.26 11.24 -14.58
CA THR A 145 18.25 11.98 -13.83
C THR A 145 17.14 11.05 -13.36
N GLU A 146 16.71 10.10 -14.19
CA GLU A 146 15.56 9.24 -13.92
C GLU A 146 15.69 7.85 -14.53
N PHE A 147 14.97 6.89 -13.94
CA PHE A 147 14.93 5.49 -14.35
C PHE A 147 13.49 5.07 -14.68
N ILE A 148 13.32 4.29 -15.74
CA ILE A 148 12.04 3.71 -16.16
C ILE A 148 12.19 2.20 -16.25
N PHE A 149 11.41 1.47 -15.45
CA PHE A 149 11.28 0.02 -15.52
C PHE A 149 10.04 -0.37 -16.33
N CYS A 150 10.24 -1.18 -17.36
CA CYS A 150 9.15 -1.70 -18.19
C CYS A 150 8.58 -2.99 -17.57
N ILE A 151 7.32 -2.94 -17.14
CA ILE A 151 6.59 -4.11 -16.61
C ILE A 151 6.16 -5.00 -17.79
N HIS A 152 6.46 -6.30 -17.70
CA HIS A 152 6.07 -7.30 -18.69
C HIS A 152 4.87 -8.10 -18.26
N ASP A 153 4.88 -8.54 -17.00
CA ASP A 153 3.83 -9.37 -16.44
C ASP A 153 3.64 -9.10 -14.93
N LEU A 154 2.72 -9.86 -14.32
CA LEU A 154 2.35 -9.71 -12.91
C LEU A 154 3.46 -10.10 -11.92
N LYS A 155 4.50 -10.82 -12.36
CA LYS A 155 5.65 -11.25 -11.57
C LYS A 155 6.89 -10.38 -11.79
N SER A 156 6.84 -9.46 -12.77
CA SER A 156 7.96 -8.60 -13.09
C SER A 156 8.51 -7.92 -11.84
N SER A 157 9.82 -7.85 -11.66
CA SER A 157 10.47 -7.25 -10.50
C SER A 157 11.70 -6.44 -10.91
N PHE A 158 11.72 -5.16 -10.52
CA PHE A 158 12.86 -4.30 -10.86
C PHE A 158 14.11 -4.59 -10.01
N TYR A 159 13.97 -5.32 -8.89
CA TYR A 159 15.03 -5.43 -7.88
C TYR A 159 16.31 -6.05 -8.45
N SER A 160 16.20 -7.19 -9.14
CA SER A 160 17.37 -7.89 -9.69
C SER A 160 18.08 -7.05 -10.76
N SER A 161 17.33 -6.37 -11.63
CA SER A 161 17.92 -5.52 -12.66
C SER A 161 18.59 -4.28 -12.08
N LEU A 162 18.01 -3.66 -11.03
CA LEU A 162 18.66 -2.57 -10.31
C LEU A 162 19.96 -3.01 -9.61
N GLU A 163 19.99 -4.23 -9.05
CA GLU A 163 21.21 -4.80 -8.46
C GLU A 163 22.29 -4.98 -9.52
N LYS A 164 21.96 -5.55 -10.69
CA LYS A 164 22.90 -5.65 -11.81
C LYS A 164 23.40 -4.28 -12.28
N LEU A 165 22.53 -3.26 -12.35
CA LEU A 165 22.93 -1.88 -12.68
C LEU A 165 23.91 -1.32 -11.66
N HIS A 166 23.74 -1.67 -10.38
CA HIS A 166 24.67 -1.28 -9.34
C HIS A 166 26.02 -1.98 -9.48
N GLU A 167 26.03 -3.29 -9.72
CA GLU A 167 27.26 -4.07 -9.95
C GLU A 167 28.04 -3.58 -11.17
N ALA A 168 27.35 -3.19 -12.25
CA ALA A 168 27.93 -2.62 -13.47
C ALA A 168 28.32 -1.12 -13.32
N ASN A 169 28.40 -0.61 -12.10
CA ASN A 169 28.75 0.77 -11.75
C ASN A 169 27.88 1.88 -12.42
N VAL A 170 26.70 1.56 -12.95
CA VAL A 170 25.79 2.55 -13.56
C VAL A 170 25.24 3.53 -12.54
N VAL A 171 24.98 3.00 -11.34
CA VAL A 171 24.34 3.71 -10.22
C VAL A 171 25.27 3.85 -9.01
N TRP A 172 26.58 3.68 -9.20
CA TRP A 172 27.58 3.56 -8.12
C TRP A 172 27.70 4.78 -7.20
N ASN A 173 27.16 5.94 -7.61
CA ASN A 173 27.08 7.18 -6.83
C ASN A 173 25.81 8.00 -7.11
N THR A 174 24.79 7.39 -7.72
CA THR A 174 23.58 8.11 -8.15
C THR A 174 22.40 7.73 -7.27
N ASP A 175 21.88 8.69 -6.49
CA ASP A 175 20.59 8.50 -5.83
C ASP A 175 19.48 8.47 -6.89
N ILE A 176 18.69 7.40 -6.89
CA ILE A 176 17.48 7.27 -7.69
C ILE A 176 16.38 8.09 -7.00
N ASN A 177 16.17 9.31 -7.47
CA ASN A 177 15.13 10.17 -6.93
C ASN A 177 13.74 9.55 -7.18
N THR A 178 13.45 9.17 -8.42
CA THR A 178 12.23 8.47 -8.79
C THR A 178 12.52 7.31 -9.75
N LEU A 179 11.97 6.14 -9.41
CA LEU A 179 11.88 5.01 -10.32
C LEU A 179 10.45 4.95 -10.89
N TYR A 180 10.31 5.16 -12.20
CA TYR A 180 9.03 5.06 -12.88
C TYR A 180 8.78 3.62 -13.32
N LEU A 181 7.60 3.10 -12.99
CA LEU A 181 7.15 1.80 -13.46
C LEU A 181 6.11 2.04 -14.56
N ASP A 182 6.46 1.63 -15.78
CA ASP A 182 5.60 1.77 -16.94
C ASP A 182 5.00 0.42 -17.35
N SER A 183 3.76 0.46 -17.78
CA SER A 183 2.97 -0.71 -18.14
C SER A 183 2.25 -0.48 -19.47
N LEU A 184 1.92 -1.59 -20.14
CA LEU A 184 1.13 -1.56 -21.37
C LEU A 184 -0.33 -1.12 -21.10
N ASP A 185 -0.85 -1.44 -19.91
CA ASP A 185 -2.23 -1.16 -19.49
C ASP A 185 -2.31 -0.23 -18.28
N SER A 186 -3.42 0.51 -18.15
CA SER A 186 -3.72 1.29 -16.94
C SER A 186 -4.31 0.43 -15.81
N ASN A 187 -4.75 -0.79 -16.13
CA ASN A 187 -5.23 -1.78 -15.20
C ASN A 187 -4.19 -2.88 -15.04
N ILE A 188 -3.42 -2.85 -13.95
CA ILE A 188 -2.30 -3.77 -13.74
C ILE A 188 -2.60 -4.80 -12.66
N HIS A 189 -1.99 -5.97 -12.82
CA HIS A 189 -2.02 -7.05 -11.84
C HIS A 189 -0.63 -7.23 -11.27
N SER A 190 -0.53 -7.44 -9.96
CA SER A 190 0.74 -7.71 -9.31
C SER A 190 0.61 -8.85 -8.32
N ASP A 191 1.67 -9.65 -8.24
CA ASP A 191 1.77 -10.72 -7.27
C ASP A 191 2.09 -10.20 -5.85
N GLN A 192 2.53 -11.12 -4.99
CA GLN A 192 2.84 -10.86 -3.59
C GLN A 192 4.06 -9.95 -3.40
N ASN A 193 4.96 -9.87 -4.38
CA ASN A 193 6.18 -9.07 -4.29
C ASN A 193 5.97 -7.63 -4.78
N PHE A 194 4.80 -7.32 -5.35
CA PHE A 194 4.43 -5.99 -5.84
C PHE A 194 5.53 -5.32 -6.68
N PHE A 195 5.90 -5.99 -7.77
CA PHE A 195 7.00 -5.58 -8.64
C PHE A 195 8.37 -5.42 -7.98
N GLY A 196 8.60 -6.11 -6.86
CA GLY A 196 9.84 -6.03 -6.08
C GLY A 196 9.79 -5.01 -4.94
N ILE A 197 8.75 -4.20 -4.84
CA ILE A 197 8.56 -3.21 -3.75
C ILE A 197 8.40 -3.90 -2.40
N PHE A 198 7.80 -5.09 -2.39
CA PHE A 198 7.58 -5.91 -1.19
C PHE A 198 8.58 -7.07 -1.06
N ASP A 199 9.74 -6.97 -1.71
CA ASP A 199 10.88 -7.83 -1.39
C ASP A 199 11.61 -7.29 -0.16
N SER A 200 11.98 -8.15 0.79
CA SER A 200 12.82 -7.77 1.95
C SER A 200 14.19 -7.19 1.56
N ASN A 201 14.65 -7.42 0.33
CA ASN A 201 15.88 -6.85 -0.17
C ASN A 201 15.71 -5.38 -0.61
N ILE A 202 14.49 -4.85 -0.74
CA ILE A 202 14.27 -3.43 -1.07
C ILE A 202 14.98 -2.49 -0.08
N PHE A 203 15.14 -2.90 1.18
CA PHE A 203 15.79 -2.07 2.20
C PHE A 203 17.27 -1.79 1.92
N GLN A 204 17.92 -2.59 1.07
CA GLN A 204 19.27 -2.29 0.56
C GLN A 204 19.30 -0.95 -0.17
N LEU A 205 18.23 -0.67 -0.92
CA LEU A 205 18.06 0.52 -1.74
C LEU A 205 17.53 1.71 -0.93
N ILE A 206 17.09 1.51 0.31
CA ILE A 206 16.45 2.57 1.12
C ILE A 206 17.38 2.99 2.25
N ASN A 207 17.88 2.04 3.05
CA ASN A 207 18.54 2.37 4.29
C ASN A 207 20.03 2.61 4.11
N LYS A 208 20.54 3.78 4.50
CA LYS A 208 21.95 4.18 4.36
C LYS A 208 22.90 3.43 5.30
N ASP A 209 22.45 3.20 6.53
CA ASP A 209 23.30 2.82 7.67
C ASP A 209 23.48 1.30 7.77
N TYR A 210 22.50 0.55 7.26
CA TYR A 210 22.51 -0.92 7.32
C TYR A 210 22.77 -1.59 5.97
N ARG A 211 23.32 -0.89 4.96
CA ARG A 211 23.61 -1.49 3.63
C ARG A 211 24.62 -2.63 3.69
N ASN A 212 25.64 -2.49 4.55
CA ASN A 212 26.68 -3.50 4.76
C ASN A 212 26.13 -4.84 5.29
N PHE A 213 24.91 -4.87 5.82
CA PHE A 213 24.25 -6.11 6.25
C PHE A 213 23.72 -6.94 5.07
N PHE A 214 23.66 -6.32 3.88
CA PHE A 214 22.91 -6.85 2.76
C PHE A 214 23.72 -7.12 1.48
N THR A 215 24.93 -6.58 1.35
CA THR A 215 25.82 -6.91 0.23
C THR A 215 26.73 -8.08 0.60
N LYS A 216 26.95 -9.03 -0.33
CA LYS A 216 27.95 -10.11 -0.17
C LYS A 216 29.37 -9.67 -0.54
N SER A 217 29.51 -8.47 -1.11
CA SER A 217 30.62 -8.04 -1.95
C SER A 217 31.27 -6.73 -1.49
N ASN A 218 31.44 -6.55 -0.17
CA ASN A 218 32.39 -5.55 0.33
C ASN A 218 33.82 -6.12 0.17
N GLN A 219 34.30 -6.19 -1.07
CA GLN A 219 35.72 -6.03 -1.34
C GLN A 219 36.01 -4.53 -1.26
N ASP A 220 37.12 -4.16 -0.61
CA ASP A 220 37.59 -2.77 -0.57
C ASP A 220 37.59 -2.18 -2.00
N GLY A 221 36.80 -1.13 -2.22
CA GLY A 221 36.78 -0.40 -3.49
C GLY A 221 35.44 -0.30 -4.23
N ASN A 222 34.43 -1.10 -3.87
CA ASN A 222 33.10 -0.94 -4.46
C ASN A 222 32.33 0.18 -3.74
N GLY A 223 31.94 1.21 -4.48
CA GLY A 223 31.23 2.37 -3.95
C GLY A 223 29.84 2.07 -3.40
N ARG A 224 29.15 3.12 -2.95
CA ARG A 224 27.90 3.01 -2.20
C ARG A 224 26.73 2.58 -3.12
N PRO A 225 25.85 1.62 -2.70
CA PRO A 225 24.62 1.33 -3.43
C PRO A 225 23.70 2.55 -3.55
N PRO A 226 22.99 2.75 -4.67
CA PRO A 226 22.10 3.89 -4.87
C PRO A 226 20.93 3.88 -3.89
N ILE A 227 20.30 5.05 -3.72
CA ILE A 227 19.09 5.20 -2.90
C ILE A 227 17.89 5.39 -3.78
N CYS A 228 16.91 4.50 -3.68
CA CYS A 228 15.60 4.74 -4.26
C CYS A 228 14.72 5.43 -3.21
N LYS A 229 14.38 6.70 -3.44
CA LYS A 229 13.48 7.45 -2.54
C LYS A 229 12.01 7.27 -2.92
N LYS A 230 11.72 7.10 -4.21
CA LYS A 230 10.35 7.08 -4.72
C LYS A 230 10.18 6.07 -5.84
N VAL A 231 9.06 5.35 -5.80
CA VAL A 231 8.55 4.57 -6.93
C VAL A 231 7.27 5.20 -7.41
N CYS A 232 7.13 5.43 -8.71
CA CYS A 232 6.00 6.12 -9.31
C CYS A 232 5.34 5.26 -10.40
N PHE A 233 4.01 5.21 -10.40
CA PHE A 233 3.19 4.55 -11.41
C PHE A 233 2.33 5.60 -12.13
N PRO A 234 2.87 6.26 -13.18
CA PRO A 234 2.29 7.50 -13.71
C PRO A 234 0.86 7.40 -14.23
N PHE A 235 0.53 6.29 -14.90
CA PHE A 235 -0.72 6.15 -15.65
C PHE A 235 -1.53 4.90 -15.27
N VAL A 236 -1.27 4.36 -14.09
CA VAL A 236 -2.08 3.27 -13.53
C VAL A 236 -3.35 3.87 -12.90
N GLU A 237 -4.50 3.37 -13.34
CA GLU A 237 -5.82 3.76 -12.86
C GLU A 237 -6.44 2.67 -11.97
N THR A 238 -6.12 1.40 -12.23
CA THR A 238 -6.55 0.26 -11.43
C THR A 238 -5.36 -0.63 -11.09
N LEU A 239 -5.21 -0.98 -9.81
CA LEU A 239 -4.22 -1.93 -9.32
C LEU A 239 -4.94 -3.13 -8.70
N ASN A 240 -4.65 -4.33 -9.19
CA ASN A 240 -5.08 -5.59 -8.58
C ASN A 240 -3.87 -6.26 -7.93
N LEU A 241 -3.82 -6.21 -6.60
CA LEU A 241 -2.73 -6.71 -5.79
C LEU A 241 -3.13 -8.02 -5.11
N ASP A 242 -2.20 -8.95 -4.95
CA ASP A 242 -2.45 -10.16 -4.15
C ASP A 242 -2.90 -9.80 -2.72
N TYR A 243 -3.97 -10.43 -2.25
CA TYR A 243 -4.60 -10.15 -0.97
C TYR A 243 -3.69 -10.36 0.26
N MET A 244 -2.59 -11.12 0.12
CA MET A 244 -1.60 -11.36 1.17
C MET A 244 -0.31 -10.55 1.00
N ALA A 245 -0.15 -9.76 -0.06
CA ALA A 245 1.12 -9.11 -0.41
C ALA A 245 1.73 -8.32 0.77
N LEU A 246 0.92 -7.48 1.43
CA LEU A 246 1.35 -6.66 2.57
C LEU A 246 1.70 -7.52 3.81
N ASP A 247 0.86 -8.50 4.12
CA ASP A 247 1.07 -9.38 5.29
C ASP A 247 2.31 -10.28 5.09
N LEU A 248 2.52 -10.78 3.88
CA LEU A 248 3.71 -11.55 3.51
C LEU A 248 4.97 -10.69 3.55
N PHE A 249 4.90 -9.42 3.14
CA PHE A 249 6.00 -8.49 3.29
C PHE A 249 6.37 -8.30 4.75
N PHE A 250 5.40 -8.02 5.62
CA PHE A 250 5.63 -7.88 7.06
C PHE A 250 6.22 -9.15 7.68
N ASN A 251 5.67 -10.31 7.33
CA ASN A 251 6.20 -11.61 7.74
C ASN A 251 7.62 -11.88 7.22
N SER A 252 7.93 -11.45 5.99
CA SER A 252 9.26 -11.55 5.39
C SER A 252 10.27 -10.72 6.17
N ILE A 253 9.90 -9.51 6.60
CA ILE A 253 10.71 -8.68 7.50
C ILE A 253 10.95 -9.41 8.82
N GLN A 254 9.89 -9.85 9.49
CA GLN A 254 10.04 -10.55 10.77
C GLN A 254 10.87 -11.85 10.65
N ARG A 255 10.77 -12.60 9.55
CA ARG A 255 11.44 -13.92 9.40
C ARG A 255 12.82 -13.80 8.77
N LYS A 256 12.88 -13.29 7.54
CA LYS A 256 14.09 -13.31 6.71
C LYS A 256 15.08 -12.25 7.18
N LEU A 257 14.61 -11.03 7.44
CA LEU A 257 15.49 -9.94 7.86
C LEU A 257 16.06 -10.20 9.26
N THR A 258 15.23 -10.59 10.23
CA THR A 258 15.69 -10.96 11.58
C THR A 258 16.74 -12.07 11.53
N ALA A 259 16.53 -13.12 10.73
CA ALA A 259 17.49 -14.21 10.60
C ALA A 259 18.82 -13.75 9.95
N ARG A 260 18.75 -12.84 8.97
CA ARG A 260 19.92 -12.27 8.29
C ARG A 260 20.77 -11.44 9.25
N ILE A 261 20.14 -10.57 10.04
CA ILE A 261 20.84 -9.73 11.03
C ILE A 261 21.51 -10.61 12.09
N LYS A 262 20.79 -11.58 12.66
CA LYS A 262 21.36 -12.52 13.66
C LYS A 262 22.54 -13.34 13.10
N ARG A 263 22.50 -13.72 11.82
CA ARG A 263 23.63 -14.42 11.18
C ARG A 263 24.84 -13.52 11.03
N PHE A 264 24.62 -12.25 10.64
CA PHE A 264 25.69 -11.27 10.53
C PHE A 264 26.35 -10.99 11.89
N GLU A 265 25.56 -10.82 12.95
CA GLU A 265 26.05 -10.63 14.33
C GLU A 265 27.00 -11.78 14.74
N ARG A 266 26.60 -13.04 14.49
CA ARG A 266 27.43 -14.22 14.80
C ARG A 266 28.74 -14.27 14.03
N ASN A 267 28.73 -13.89 12.75
CA ASN A 267 29.88 -14.00 11.87
C ASN A 267 30.93 -12.90 12.11
N ASN A 268 30.51 -11.73 12.59
CA ASN A 268 31.39 -10.57 12.76
C ASN A 268 31.81 -10.31 14.22
N GLY A 269 31.53 -11.25 15.13
CA GLY A 269 31.98 -11.14 16.53
C GLY A 269 31.45 -9.90 17.25
N PHE A 270 30.29 -9.38 16.86
CA PHE A 270 29.64 -8.31 17.61
C PHE A 270 29.19 -8.90 18.95
N ASP A 271 29.94 -8.61 20.00
CA ASP A 271 29.63 -9.05 21.35
C ASP A 271 28.45 -8.22 21.89
N VAL A 272 27.24 -8.74 21.70
CA VAL A 272 25.97 -8.09 22.08
C VAL A 272 25.85 -7.93 23.60
N THR A 273 26.68 -8.63 24.37
CA THR A 273 26.61 -8.67 25.84
C THR A 273 27.35 -7.54 26.55
N GLU A 274 28.32 -6.85 25.92
CA GLU A 274 29.11 -5.81 26.61
C GLU A 274 28.51 -4.40 26.56
N ASN A 275 27.63 -4.08 25.59
CA ASN A 275 27.15 -2.70 25.36
C ASN A 275 25.66 -2.46 25.64
N LEU A 276 24.91 -3.48 26.07
CA LEU A 276 23.52 -3.34 26.48
C LEU A 276 23.42 -3.60 27.97
N ASN A 277 23.00 -2.60 28.74
CA ASN A 277 22.61 -2.76 30.14
C ASN A 277 21.76 -4.03 30.27
N SER A 278 22.18 -4.94 31.14
CA SER A 278 21.65 -6.30 31.37
C SER A 278 20.17 -6.36 31.79
N ASN A 279 19.49 -5.21 31.88
CA ASN A 279 18.06 -5.09 32.15
C ASN A 279 17.21 -4.73 30.91
N SER A 280 17.81 -4.56 29.72
CA SER A 280 17.06 -4.25 28.50
C SER A 280 16.67 -5.53 27.72
N THR A 281 15.37 -5.76 27.57
CA THR A 281 14.81 -6.87 26.76
C THR A 281 14.91 -6.64 25.25
N THR A 282 15.47 -5.50 24.82
CA THR A 282 15.55 -5.10 23.41
C THR A 282 16.88 -5.53 22.80
N THR A 283 16.84 -6.46 21.84
CA THR A 283 18.03 -6.90 21.10
C THR A 283 18.48 -5.87 20.06
N MET A 284 19.76 -5.84 19.69
CA MET A 284 20.27 -4.98 18.61
C MET A 284 19.53 -5.22 17.29
N SER A 285 19.26 -6.49 16.95
CA SER A 285 18.39 -6.88 15.84
C SER A 285 17.02 -6.17 15.85
N SER A 286 16.39 -6.02 17.02
CA SER A 286 15.11 -5.30 17.16
C SER A 286 15.27 -3.81 16.84
N LEU A 287 16.35 -3.17 17.32
CA LEU A 287 16.65 -1.76 17.04
C LEU A 287 16.88 -1.51 15.54
N ILE A 288 17.63 -2.40 14.89
CA ILE A 288 17.90 -2.33 13.44
C ILE A 288 16.60 -2.46 12.65
N ILE A 289 15.76 -3.46 12.95
CA ILE A 289 14.47 -3.66 12.27
C ILE A 289 13.54 -2.46 12.47
N LYS A 290 13.45 -1.92 13.70
CA LYS A 290 12.68 -0.70 13.98
C LYS A 290 13.18 0.48 13.15
N SER A 291 14.49 0.64 13.03
CA SER A 291 15.11 1.71 12.23
C SER A 291 14.79 1.53 10.74
N ILE A 292 14.92 0.32 10.20
CA ILE A 292 14.60 0.00 8.80
C ILE A 292 13.13 0.27 8.49
N LEU A 293 12.21 -0.21 9.33
CA LEU A 293 10.76 0.02 9.17
C LEU A 293 10.43 1.52 9.26
N ARG A 294 11.04 2.24 10.19
CA ARG A 294 10.85 3.69 10.34
C ARG A 294 11.30 4.43 9.08
N GLN A 295 12.46 4.09 8.52
CA GLN A 295 12.95 4.70 7.28
C GLN A 295 12.05 4.33 6.09
N PHE A 296 11.59 3.08 5.98
CA PHE A 296 10.65 2.69 4.93
C PHE A 296 9.36 3.53 4.94
N PHE A 297 8.76 3.78 6.11
CA PHE A 297 7.52 4.55 6.19
C PHE A 297 7.71 6.06 6.05
N ASN A 298 8.91 6.59 6.33
CA ASN A 298 9.15 8.03 6.36
C ASN A 298 9.89 8.54 5.11
N ASP A 299 10.75 7.72 4.52
CA ASP A 299 11.73 8.15 3.51
C ASP A 299 11.50 7.49 2.14
N PHE A 300 10.73 6.40 2.07
CA PHE A 300 10.40 5.70 0.83
C PHE A 300 8.94 5.90 0.44
N HIS A 301 8.69 6.50 -0.72
CA HIS A 301 7.34 6.86 -1.19
C HIS A 301 6.89 6.05 -2.41
N ILE A 302 5.63 5.60 -2.37
CA ILE A 302 4.99 4.91 -3.50
C ILE A 302 3.91 5.84 -4.05
N ASN A 303 4.04 6.28 -5.30
CA ASN A 303 3.16 7.29 -5.88
C ASN A 303 2.30 6.74 -7.00
N PHE A 304 1.00 6.97 -6.87
CA PHE A 304 -0.03 6.59 -7.83
C PHE A 304 -0.90 7.81 -8.14
N PRO A 305 -0.42 8.75 -8.97
CA PRO A 305 -1.13 10.00 -9.22
C PRO A 305 -2.49 9.82 -9.90
N ASN A 306 -2.70 8.70 -10.60
CA ASN A 306 -3.92 8.42 -11.38
C ASN A 306 -4.75 7.24 -10.87
N LEU A 307 -4.38 6.59 -9.77
CA LEU A 307 -5.09 5.40 -9.28
C LEU A 307 -6.46 5.79 -8.71
N ILE A 308 -7.51 5.16 -9.25
CA ILE A 308 -8.91 5.34 -8.85
C ILE A 308 -9.38 4.14 -8.01
N THR A 309 -8.92 2.93 -8.37
CA THR A 309 -9.38 1.69 -7.75
C THR A 309 -8.20 0.82 -7.32
N LEU A 310 -8.18 0.44 -6.04
CA LEU A 310 -7.27 -0.56 -5.49
C LEU A 310 -8.04 -1.82 -5.10
N ASN A 311 -7.78 -2.89 -5.85
CA ASN A 311 -8.35 -4.22 -5.61
C ASN A 311 -7.35 -5.16 -4.98
N PHE A 312 -7.82 -5.93 -3.99
CA PHE A 312 -7.13 -7.13 -3.54
C PHE A 312 -7.76 -8.36 -4.19
N ILE A 313 -6.93 -9.26 -4.68
CA ILE A 313 -7.37 -10.44 -5.42
C ILE A 313 -6.74 -11.72 -4.87
N LYS A 314 -7.45 -12.83 -5.03
CA LYS A 314 -6.95 -14.17 -4.79
C LYS A 314 -7.08 -14.98 -6.07
N THR A 315 -5.95 -15.48 -6.56
CA THR A 315 -5.92 -16.40 -7.70
C THR A 315 -5.99 -17.82 -7.18
N SER A 316 -7.05 -18.54 -7.48
CA SER A 316 -7.16 -19.97 -7.17
C SER A 316 -6.90 -20.81 -8.42
N ALA A 317 -5.98 -21.77 -8.30
CA ALA A 317 -5.77 -22.81 -9.30
C ALA A 317 -6.74 -23.97 -9.02
N PHE A 318 -8.04 -23.79 -9.27
CA PHE A 318 -9.01 -24.89 -9.21
C PHE A 318 -9.44 -25.24 -10.63
N GLN A 319 -9.31 -26.52 -11.00
CA GLN A 319 -9.74 -27.08 -12.30
C GLN A 319 -9.18 -26.37 -13.56
N ASN A 320 -7.87 -26.08 -13.61
CA ASN A 320 -7.19 -25.50 -14.79
C ASN A 320 -7.72 -24.15 -15.31
N HIS A 321 -8.59 -23.48 -14.55
CA HIS A 321 -8.95 -22.09 -14.76
C HIS A 321 -8.40 -21.27 -13.59
N ASN A 322 -7.51 -20.32 -13.89
CA ASN A 322 -7.06 -19.34 -12.90
C ASN A 322 -8.21 -18.39 -12.60
N GLU A 323 -9.11 -18.79 -11.71
CA GLU A 323 -10.20 -17.92 -11.27
C GLU A 323 -9.60 -16.85 -10.35
N VAL A 324 -9.76 -15.59 -10.77
CA VAL A 324 -9.34 -14.42 -10.00
C VAL A 324 -10.56 -13.92 -9.24
N THR A 325 -10.55 -14.10 -7.92
CA THR A 325 -11.65 -13.68 -7.05
C THR A 325 -11.28 -12.40 -6.30
N LYS A 326 -12.16 -11.40 -6.34
CA LYS A 326 -12.00 -10.15 -5.58
C LYS A 326 -12.12 -10.44 -4.09
N CYS A 327 -11.11 -10.04 -3.33
CA CYS A 327 -10.97 -10.26 -1.90
C CYS A 327 -10.67 -8.94 -1.16
N CYS A 328 -10.65 -9.00 0.17
CA CYS A 328 -10.13 -7.91 1.01
C CYS A 328 -8.64 -8.11 1.28
N ASN A 329 -7.93 -7.03 1.56
CA ASN A 329 -6.58 -7.05 2.10
C ASN A 329 -6.56 -7.80 3.43
N PHE A 330 -5.65 -8.74 3.60
CA PHE A 330 -5.61 -9.59 4.77
C PHE A 330 -4.73 -9.02 5.86
N ILE A 331 -5.24 -8.88 7.09
CA ILE A 331 -4.46 -8.46 8.26
C ILE A 331 -4.39 -9.63 9.23
N ASP A 332 -3.22 -10.29 9.33
CA ASP A 332 -3.04 -11.42 10.23
C ASP A 332 -2.70 -10.94 11.65
N LEU A 333 -3.65 -11.12 12.56
CA LEU A 333 -3.57 -10.86 14.00
C LEU A 333 -3.67 -12.17 14.80
N SER A 334 -3.20 -13.28 14.21
CA SER A 334 -3.12 -14.57 14.89
C SER A 334 -2.01 -14.60 15.94
N SER A 335 -2.05 -15.62 16.81
CA SER A 335 -1.07 -15.81 17.88
C SER A 335 0.37 -15.86 17.34
N SER A 336 0.58 -16.47 16.17
CA SER A 336 1.89 -16.54 15.50
C SER A 336 2.49 -15.15 15.25
N VAL A 337 1.73 -14.24 14.66
CA VAL A 337 2.20 -12.87 14.35
C VAL A 337 2.36 -12.07 15.64
N LEU A 338 1.37 -12.13 16.54
CA LEU A 338 1.37 -11.35 17.78
C LEU A 338 2.52 -11.75 18.72
N ASN A 339 2.70 -13.05 18.97
CA ASN A 339 3.79 -13.54 19.83
C ASN A 339 5.16 -13.24 19.21
N LYS A 340 5.23 -13.20 17.88
CA LYS A 340 6.46 -12.82 17.20
C LYS A 340 6.78 -11.34 17.38
N CYS A 341 5.80 -10.45 17.23
CA CYS A 341 5.95 -9.04 17.56
C CYS A 341 6.45 -8.85 19.00
N LEU A 342 5.86 -9.55 19.98
CA LEU A 342 6.31 -9.48 21.39
C LEU A 342 7.75 -9.96 21.56
N SER A 343 8.07 -11.16 21.07
CA SER A 343 9.39 -11.76 21.26
C SER A 343 10.52 -11.00 20.57
N GLU A 344 10.23 -10.36 19.43
CA GLU A 344 11.19 -9.52 18.71
C GLU A 344 11.11 -8.04 19.10
N SER A 345 10.23 -7.69 20.06
CA SER A 345 9.94 -6.31 20.48
C SER A 345 9.58 -5.38 19.31
N ILE A 346 8.98 -5.89 18.23
CA ILE A 346 8.53 -5.12 17.07
C ILE A 346 7.10 -4.64 17.33
N SER A 347 6.88 -3.33 17.20
CA SER A 347 5.57 -2.72 17.43
C SER A 347 4.55 -3.20 16.39
N ILE A 348 3.37 -3.63 16.85
CA ILE A 348 2.26 -4.01 15.97
C ILE A 348 1.73 -2.81 15.16
N ASN A 349 2.00 -1.59 15.62
CA ASN A 349 1.68 -0.37 14.88
C ASN A 349 2.34 -0.33 13.49
N PHE A 350 3.50 -0.96 13.28
CA PHE A 350 4.11 -1.05 11.94
C PHE A 350 3.26 -1.88 10.96
N LEU A 351 2.59 -2.93 11.44
CA LEU A 351 1.64 -3.70 10.65
C LEU A 351 0.46 -2.80 10.24
N PHE A 352 -0.14 -2.07 11.18
CA PHE A 352 -1.23 -1.15 10.85
C PHE A 352 -0.79 -0.01 9.92
N GLN A 353 0.44 0.50 10.07
CA GLN A 353 0.99 1.50 9.14
C GLN A 353 1.15 0.94 7.72
N LEU A 354 1.60 -0.31 7.59
CA LEU A 354 1.69 -0.99 6.30
C LEU A 354 0.32 -1.13 5.64
N HIS A 355 -0.67 -1.65 6.38
CA HIS A 355 -2.02 -1.85 5.87
C HIS A 355 -2.81 -0.53 5.68
N SER A 356 -2.40 0.56 6.32
CA SER A 356 -2.92 1.91 6.04
C SER A 356 -2.38 2.52 4.75
N LEU A 357 -1.42 1.87 4.09
CA LEU A 357 -0.71 2.41 2.93
C LEU A 357 -0.08 3.78 3.24
N LYS A 358 0.50 3.92 4.45
CA LYS A 358 0.92 5.22 5.01
C LYS A 358 1.86 6.01 4.10
N ASN A 359 2.76 5.33 3.40
CA ASN A 359 3.74 5.92 2.50
C ASN A 359 3.29 5.93 1.04
N TRP A 360 2.01 5.67 0.77
CA TRP A 360 1.42 5.75 -0.57
C TRP A 360 0.77 7.12 -0.79
N SER A 361 1.02 7.71 -1.95
CA SER A 361 0.34 8.90 -2.44
C SER A 361 -0.73 8.49 -3.45
N LEU A 362 -2.00 8.65 -3.06
CA LEU A 362 -3.18 8.17 -3.80
C LEU A 362 -4.23 9.28 -4.01
N PRO A 363 -3.89 10.41 -4.67
CA PRO A 363 -4.75 11.60 -4.69
C PRO A 363 -6.11 11.42 -5.36
N LYS A 364 -6.27 10.42 -6.23
CA LYS A 364 -7.51 10.15 -6.98
C LYS A 364 -8.27 8.91 -6.55
N ILE A 365 -7.83 8.22 -5.47
CA ILE A 365 -8.46 6.99 -5.02
C ILE A 365 -9.92 7.23 -4.65
N LYS A 366 -10.79 6.33 -5.10
CA LYS A 366 -12.22 6.33 -4.81
C LYS A 366 -12.70 4.99 -4.29
N GLU A 367 -12.15 3.92 -4.83
CA GLU A 367 -12.55 2.56 -4.52
C GLU A 367 -11.41 1.77 -3.89
N PHE A 368 -11.72 1.12 -2.76
CA PHE A 368 -10.80 0.27 -2.03
C PHE A 368 -11.57 -0.95 -1.54
N THR A 369 -11.04 -2.17 -1.78
CA THR A 369 -11.85 -3.38 -1.54
C THR A 369 -12.04 -3.74 -0.09
N GLY A 370 -11.26 -3.14 0.80
CA GLY A 370 -11.42 -3.31 2.22
C GLY A 370 -10.38 -4.22 2.86
N HIS A 371 -10.58 -4.45 4.15
CA HIS A 371 -9.70 -5.27 4.98
C HIS A 371 -10.46 -6.46 5.56
N LYS A 372 -9.76 -7.58 5.74
CA LYS A 372 -10.24 -8.74 6.46
C LYS A 372 -9.26 -9.07 7.57
N PHE A 373 -9.73 -8.98 8.81
CA PHE A 373 -8.93 -9.40 9.96
C PHE A 373 -8.97 -10.91 10.13
N LYS A 374 -7.83 -11.49 10.49
CA LYS A 374 -7.72 -12.90 10.87
C LYS A 374 -7.14 -12.99 12.26
N TYR A 375 -7.90 -13.54 13.18
CA TYR A 375 -7.51 -13.66 14.58
C TYR A 375 -7.14 -15.09 14.96
N ASP A 376 -7.34 -16.06 14.09
CA ASP A 376 -7.16 -17.48 14.36
C ASP A 376 -6.05 -18.09 13.48
N GLU A 377 -5.43 -19.17 13.97
CA GLU A 377 -4.47 -19.97 13.20
C GLU A 377 -5.14 -21.15 12.49
N THR A 378 -6.33 -21.55 12.93
CA THR A 378 -6.92 -22.84 12.56
C THR A 378 -7.80 -22.71 11.32
N THR A 379 -7.20 -22.93 10.16
CA THR A 379 -7.95 -23.40 9.00
C THR A 379 -8.54 -24.77 9.33
N SER A 380 -9.86 -24.83 9.51
CA SER A 380 -10.70 -26.00 9.17
C SER A 380 -10.64 -27.26 10.05
N SER A 381 -9.92 -27.33 11.17
CA SER A 381 -9.80 -28.58 11.97
C SER A 381 -9.84 -28.43 13.51
N GLY A 382 -10.10 -27.23 14.04
CA GLY A 382 -10.27 -26.99 15.48
C GLY A 382 -11.73 -27.10 15.92
N SER A 383 -11.98 -27.51 17.16
CA SER A 383 -13.31 -27.37 17.76
C SER A 383 -13.67 -25.88 17.89
N PRO A 384 -14.96 -25.49 17.81
CA PRO A 384 -15.38 -24.10 17.95
C PRO A 384 -14.92 -23.45 19.28
N GLU A 385 -14.84 -24.22 20.35
CA GLU A 385 -14.34 -23.77 21.66
C GLU A 385 -12.86 -23.38 21.58
N ARG A 386 -12.07 -24.13 20.79
CA ARG A 386 -10.66 -23.82 20.56
C ARG A 386 -10.49 -22.53 19.76
N TYR A 387 -11.35 -22.31 18.76
CA TYR A 387 -11.40 -21.07 18.01
C TYR A 387 -11.72 -19.88 18.93
N ILE A 388 -12.79 -19.99 19.71
CA ILE A 388 -13.21 -18.93 20.66
C ILE A 388 -12.10 -18.64 21.68
N LYS A 389 -11.48 -19.67 22.25
CA LYS A 389 -10.37 -19.51 23.19
C LYS A 389 -9.17 -18.81 22.55
N SER A 390 -8.82 -19.16 21.31
CA SER A 390 -7.72 -18.52 20.56
C SER A 390 -8.04 -17.05 20.26
N LEU A 391 -9.26 -16.75 19.78
CA LEU A 391 -9.74 -15.41 19.52
C LEU A 391 -9.66 -14.54 20.79
N ARG A 392 -10.19 -15.02 21.92
CA ARG A 392 -10.12 -14.32 23.22
C ARG A 392 -8.67 -14.08 23.66
N GLY A 393 -7.80 -15.08 23.50
CA GLY A 393 -6.38 -14.95 23.81
C GLY A 393 -5.68 -13.89 22.97
N ASN A 394 -5.94 -13.84 21.66
CA ASN A 394 -5.32 -12.88 20.75
C ASN A 394 -5.83 -11.46 20.96
N ILE A 395 -7.12 -11.28 21.27
CA ILE A 395 -7.68 -9.99 21.67
C ILE A 395 -6.98 -9.46 22.93
N LYS A 396 -6.78 -10.31 23.94
CA LYS A 396 -6.09 -9.93 25.17
C LYS A 396 -4.65 -9.50 24.90
N ILE A 397 -3.91 -10.26 24.09
CA ILE A 397 -2.55 -9.90 23.68
C ILE A 397 -2.53 -8.53 22.98
N LEU A 398 -3.47 -8.27 22.06
CA LEU A 398 -3.58 -6.99 21.37
C LEU A 398 -3.87 -5.82 22.33
N GLN A 399 -4.74 -6.02 23.31
CA GLN A 399 -5.04 -5.00 24.32
C GLN A 399 -3.81 -4.68 25.19
N ASP A 400 -3.07 -5.72 25.59
CA ASP A 400 -1.85 -5.56 26.37
C ASP A 400 -0.77 -4.83 25.54
N MET A 401 -0.64 -5.14 24.25
CA MET A 401 0.21 -4.39 23.31
C MET A 401 -0.24 -2.92 23.18
N ALA A 402 -1.54 -2.65 23.09
CA ALA A 402 -2.03 -1.27 22.95
C ALA A 402 -1.62 -0.41 24.15
N ILE A 403 -1.71 -0.96 25.37
CA ILE A 403 -1.33 -0.26 26.60
C ILE A 403 0.16 0.08 26.61
N THR A 404 1.02 -0.81 26.08
CA THR A 404 2.47 -0.61 26.07
C THR A 404 2.96 0.24 24.91
N GLU A 405 2.27 0.20 23.76
CA GLU A 405 2.70 0.87 22.53
C GLU A 405 2.06 2.25 22.31
N THR A 406 0.93 2.55 22.95
CA THR A 406 0.28 3.86 22.81
C THR A 406 0.82 4.87 23.81
N ASN A 407 1.10 6.09 23.33
CA ASN A 407 1.67 7.17 24.16
C ASN A 407 0.76 7.61 25.31
N ASP A 408 -0.55 7.37 25.21
CA ASP A 408 -1.55 7.73 26.22
C ASP A 408 -1.95 6.55 27.14
N GLY A 409 -1.26 5.40 27.01
CA GLY A 409 -1.51 4.20 27.80
C GLY A 409 -2.92 3.63 27.61
N THR A 410 -3.55 3.92 26.47
CA THR A 410 -4.91 3.45 26.18
C THR A 410 -4.90 2.03 25.63
N CYS A 411 -5.92 1.24 25.98
CA CYS A 411 -6.03 -0.16 25.53
C CYS A 411 -6.64 -0.30 24.13
N TYR A 412 -6.40 0.66 23.24
CA TYR A 412 -6.93 0.65 21.88
C TYR A 412 -5.97 1.26 20.87
N PHE A 413 -5.98 0.76 19.64
CA PHE A 413 -5.18 1.32 18.55
C PHE A 413 -6.00 2.35 17.76
N ARG A 414 -5.44 3.55 17.57
CA ARG A 414 -5.99 4.54 16.62
C ARG A 414 -5.40 4.26 15.24
N VAL A 415 -6.22 3.79 14.31
CA VAL A 415 -5.76 3.35 12.99
C VAL A 415 -6.44 4.10 11.87
N LYS A 416 -5.71 4.31 10.77
CA LYS A 416 -6.20 4.90 9.51
C LYS A 416 -6.09 3.88 8.38
N LEU A 417 -6.71 2.72 8.54
CA LEU A 417 -6.52 1.59 7.60
C LEU A 417 -7.05 1.86 6.20
N ILE A 418 -7.98 2.79 6.04
CA ILE A 418 -8.58 3.14 4.75
C ILE A 418 -7.89 4.41 4.24
N PRO A 419 -7.33 4.40 3.01
CA PRO A 419 -6.76 5.60 2.41
C PRO A 419 -7.74 6.77 2.36
N GLU A 420 -7.25 7.99 2.55
CA GLU A 420 -8.06 9.19 2.36
C GLU A 420 -8.42 9.35 0.87
N GLY A 421 -9.63 9.83 0.57
CA GLY A 421 -10.22 9.87 -0.78
C GLY A 421 -11.22 8.74 -1.07
N VAL A 422 -11.06 7.58 -0.43
CA VAL A 422 -11.96 6.41 -0.59
C VAL A 422 -13.37 6.76 -0.12
N GLU A 423 -14.36 6.47 -0.97
CA GLU A 423 -15.76 6.78 -0.67
C GLU A 423 -16.55 5.55 -0.20
N LYS A 424 -16.16 4.36 -0.65
CA LYS A 424 -16.81 3.08 -0.29
C LYS A 424 -15.80 1.99 -0.03
N THR A 425 -16.04 1.21 1.01
CA THR A 425 -15.22 0.04 1.37
C THR A 425 -15.98 -0.94 2.27
N GLN A 426 -15.31 -2.02 2.65
CA GLN A 426 -15.79 -2.98 3.63
C GLN A 426 -14.69 -3.37 4.64
N ILE A 427 -15.12 -3.83 5.81
CA ILE A 427 -14.25 -4.44 6.81
C ILE A 427 -14.87 -5.76 7.23
N ILE A 428 -14.12 -6.83 7.04
CA ILE A 428 -14.54 -8.18 7.37
C ILE A 428 -13.88 -8.60 8.68
N ASN A 429 -14.65 -9.35 9.49
CA ASN A 429 -14.24 -9.87 10.78
C ASN A 429 -13.99 -8.75 11.80
N TRP A 430 -14.85 -7.73 11.85
CA TRP A 430 -14.80 -6.73 12.92
C TRP A 430 -15.23 -7.35 14.26
N ILE A 431 -14.49 -7.08 15.33
CA ILE A 431 -14.81 -7.58 16.66
C ILE A 431 -15.70 -6.55 17.36
N PRO A 432 -16.97 -6.87 17.63
CA PRO A 432 -17.84 -6.02 18.45
C PRO A 432 -17.46 -6.20 19.93
N TYR A 433 -17.90 -5.29 20.79
CA TYR A 433 -17.88 -5.63 22.22
C TYR A 433 -18.99 -6.64 22.53
N ALA A 434 -18.63 -7.66 23.29
CA ALA A 434 -19.55 -8.67 23.79
C ALA A 434 -19.30 -8.86 25.30
N SER A 435 -20.38 -8.90 26.09
CA SER A 435 -20.34 -9.14 27.55
C SER A 435 -19.56 -10.41 27.93
N SER A 436 -19.42 -11.36 27.02
CA SER A 436 -18.75 -12.65 27.19
C SER A 436 -17.23 -12.63 27.41
N PHE A 437 -16.57 -11.49 27.24
CA PHE A 437 -15.12 -11.37 27.48
C PHE A 437 -14.76 -11.20 28.97
N LEU A 438 -15.74 -11.31 29.87
CA LEU A 438 -15.57 -11.21 31.32
C LEU A 438 -14.82 -12.43 31.88
N ASP A 439 -13.48 -12.38 31.88
CA ASP A 439 -12.71 -13.04 32.95
C ASP A 439 -12.81 -12.16 34.21
N ASP A 440 -13.20 -12.79 35.31
CA ASP A 440 -13.85 -12.16 36.46
C ASP A 440 -12.87 -11.43 37.42
N THR A 441 -12.28 -10.32 36.97
CA THR A 441 -11.59 -9.37 37.88
C THR A 441 -12.05 -7.93 37.65
N ALA A 442 -12.33 -7.20 38.74
CA ALA A 442 -12.91 -5.85 38.70
C ALA A 442 -12.07 -4.82 37.89
N ASN A 443 -10.75 -4.98 37.85
CA ASN A 443 -9.85 -4.10 37.07
C ASN A 443 -9.84 -4.40 35.55
N GLN A 444 -10.23 -5.61 35.13
CA GLN A 444 -10.38 -5.95 33.69
C GLN A 444 -11.73 -5.46 33.13
N ARG A 445 -12.77 -5.33 33.96
CA ARG A 445 -14.11 -4.87 33.55
C ARG A 445 -14.11 -3.48 32.89
N HIS A 446 -13.24 -2.56 33.32
CA HIS A 446 -13.12 -1.22 32.72
C HIS A 446 -12.33 -1.19 31.41
N ARG A 447 -11.36 -2.09 31.22
CA ARG A 447 -10.53 -2.17 30.00
C ARG A 447 -11.28 -2.81 28.84
N LEU A 448 -12.18 -3.76 29.14
CA LEU A 448 -12.92 -4.52 28.13
C LEU A 448 -14.03 -3.70 27.45
N ARG A 449 -14.55 -2.63 28.06
CA ARG A 449 -15.62 -1.77 27.49
C ARG A 449 -15.16 -0.79 26.41
N ARG A 450 -13.89 -0.80 26.01
CA ARG A 450 -13.34 0.08 24.98
C ARG A 450 -13.15 -0.69 23.67
N PRO A 451 -13.29 -0.03 22.51
CA PRO A 451 -12.94 -0.66 21.24
C PRO A 451 -11.47 -1.07 21.25
N MET A 452 -11.13 -2.23 20.70
CA MET A 452 -9.72 -2.62 20.51
C MET A 452 -9.06 -1.78 19.41
N ILE A 453 -9.83 -1.40 18.39
CA ILE A 453 -9.40 -0.63 17.24
C ILE A 453 -10.39 0.52 17.04
N CYS A 454 -9.85 1.75 16.99
CA CYS A 454 -10.57 2.94 16.58
C CYS A 454 -10.18 3.28 15.14
N LEU A 455 -11.09 2.98 14.22
CA LEU A 455 -10.95 3.28 12.81
C LEU A 455 -11.32 4.73 12.53
N LYS A 456 -10.38 5.48 11.97
CA LYS A 456 -10.60 6.86 11.52
C LYS A 456 -10.47 6.98 10.01
N ASN A 457 -11.45 7.63 9.38
CA ASN A 457 -11.36 8.07 7.99
C ASN A 457 -12.37 9.22 7.75
N ASN A 458 -11.91 10.30 7.12
CA ASN A 458 -12.76 11.47 6.90
C ASN A 458 -13.46 11.47 5.53
N SER A 459 -13.04 10.63 4.59
CA SER A 459 -13.51 10.64 3.21
C SER A 459 -14.66 9.65 2.94
N LEU A 460 -14.77 8.62 3.80
CA LEU A 460 -15.67 7.50 3.61
C LEU A 460 -17.14 7.89 3.73
N LYS A 461 -17.95 7.46 2.75
CA LYS A 461 -19.40 7.70 2.69
C LYS A 461 -20.22 6.43 2.92
N SER A 462 -19.69 5.26 2.57
CA SER A 462 -20.39 3.98 2.73
C SER A 462 -19.43 2.90 3.24
N LEU A 463 -19.85 2.19 4.29
CA LEU A 463 -19.06 1.12 4.91
C LEU A 463 -19.91 -0.13 5.09
N THR A 464 -19.42 -1.27 4.59
CA THR A 464 -19.95 -2.58 4.95
C THR A 464 -19.07 -3.22 6.01
N VAL A 465 -19.62 -3.57 7.17
CA VAL A 465 -18.90 -4.26 8.24
C VAL A 465 -19.45 -5.66 8.40
N LYS A 466 -18.58 -6.67 8.28
CA LYS A 466 -18.90 -8.04 8.66
C LYS A 466 -18.36 -8.33 10.06
N ILE A 467 -19.25 -8.59 11.01
CA ILE A 467 -18.93 -8.74 12.43
C ILE A 467 -18.66 -10.20 12.78
N ILE A 468 -17.71 -10.46 13.68
CA ILE A 468 -17.52 -11.78 14.31
C ILE A 468 -18.43 -11.88 15.54
N ARG A 469 -19.29 -12.90 15.58
CA ARG A 469 -20.08 -13.24 16.75
C ARG A 469 -19.48 -14.43 17.49
N ILE A 470 -19.21 -14.24 18.78
CA ILE A 470 -18.62 -15.27 19.65
C ILE A 470 -19.69 -16.14 20.31
N GLU A 471 -20.84 -15.55 20.68
CA GLU A 471 -21.92 -16.26 21.39
C GLU A 471 -23.26 -16.11 20.66
N LYS A 472 -24.06 -17.17 20.68
CA LYS A 472 -25.45 -17.14 20.23
C LYS A 472 -26.27 -16.32 21.25
N CYS A 473 -27.14 -15.44 20.77
CA CYS A 473 -28.04 -14.57 21.54
C CYS A 473 -27.37 -13.58 22.51
N SER A 474 -26.23 -12.98 22.14
CA SER A 474 -25.59 -11.91 22.94
C SER A 474 -25.98 -10.49 22.49
N SER A 475 -25.81 -9.51 23.37
CA SER A 475 -25.76 -8.08 22.99
C SER A 475 -24.52 -7.83 22.14
N ILE A 476 -24.69 -7.09 21.05
CA ILE A 476 -23.64 -6.70 20.12
C ILE A 476 -23.50 -5.19 20.20
N ASP A 477 -22.40 -4.75 20.78
CA ASP A 477 -22.12 -3.33 20.94
C ASP A 477 -21.17 -2.88 19.81
N ILE A 478 -21.70 -2.07 18.91
CA ILE A 478 -21.00 -1.46 17.79
C ILE A 478 -20.18 -0.27 18.31
N GLN A 479 -18.87 -0.31 18.09
CA GLN A 479 -17.94 0.69 18.60
C GLN A 479 -16.67 0.80 17.75
N GLY A 480 -15.97 1.94 17.88
CA GLY A 480 -14.66 2.18 17.29
C GLY A 480 -14.70 2.85 15.91
N PHE A 481 -15.85 3.37 15.47
CA PHE A 481 -15.98 4.03 14.16
C PHE A 481 -15.97 5.55 14.28
N TYR A 482 -14.87 6.18 13.85
CA TYR A 482 -14.72 7.63 13.77
C TYR A 482 -14.76 8.08 12.32
N LEU A 483 -15.97 8.15 11.77
CA LEU A 483 -16.25 8.29 10.34
C LEU A 483 -17.24 9.46 10.13
N PRO A 484 -16.78 10.72 10.27
CA PRO A 484 -17.68 11.87 10.35
C PRO A 484 -18.55 12.08 9.11
N ASN A 485 -18.10 11.64 7.94
CA ASN A 485 -18.81 11.80 6.66
C ASN A 485 -19.53 10.52 6.19
N LEU A 486 -19.57 9.48 7.02
CA LEU A 486 -20.27 8.24 6.68
C LEU A 486 -21.76 8.50 6.58
N ARG A 487 -22.36 8.14 5.44
CA ARG A 487 -23.79 8.28 5.16
C ARG A 487 -24.54 6.97 5.31
N GLU A 488 -23.87 5.87 4.96
CA GLU A 488 -24.46 4.53 4.98
C GLU A 488 -23.55 3.54 5.72
N LEU A 489 -24.13 2.84 6.69
CA LEU A 489 -23.49 1.72 7.37
C LEU A 489 -24.28 0.44 7.09
N PHE A 490 -23.61 -0.60 6.62
CA PHE A 490 -24.22 -1.89 6.38
C PHE A 490 -23.58 -2.95 7.27
N ILE A 491 -24.37 -3.60 8.11
CA ILE A 491 -23.90 -4.62 9.05
C ILE A 491 -24.26 -6.00 8.50
N ASN A 492 -23.24 -6.80 8.24
CA ASN A 492 -23.35 -8.21 7.92
C ASN A 492 -22.89 -9.00 9.15
N ASN A 493 -23.69 -9.95 9.59
CA ASN A 493 -23.27 -10.85 10.65
C ASN A 493 -23.14 -12.24 10.05
N SER A 494 -22.06 -12.95 10.37
CA SER A 494 -22.07 -14.40 10.20
C SER A 494 -21.78 -15.01 11.54
N ILE A 495 -22.66 -15.90 11.99
CA ILE A 495 -22.39 -16.75 13.14
C ILE A 495 -21.14 -17.57 12.82
N CYS A 496 -20.18 -17.63 13.76
CA CYS A 496 -19.11 -18.60 13.67
C CYS A 496 -19.76 -19.98 13.90
N GLU A 497 -20.06 -20.72 12.82
CA GLU A 497 -20.86 -21.94 12.88
C GLU A 497 -20.24 -22.96 13.85
N THR A 498 -20.85 -23.08 15.02
CA THR A 498 -20.51 -24.08 16.02
C THR A 498 -21.29 -25.35 15.73
N THR A 499 -20.71 -26.25 14.93
CA THR A 499 -21.18 -27.65 14.69
C THR A 499 -22.53 -27.84 13.99
N GLN A 500 -22.61 -28.97 13.25
CA GLN A 500 -23.81 -29.60 12.72
C GLN A 500 -24.85 -29.83 13.83
N GLN A 501 -25.78 -28.90 14.02
CA GLN A 501 -27.05 -29.20 14.69
C GLN A 501 -28.20 -28.56 13.94
N GLN A 502 -28.99 -29.47 13.34
CA GLN A 502 -30.41 -29.43 13.04
C GLN A 502 -31.04 -28.09 12.61
N SER A 503 -31.62 -28.15 11.42
CA SER A 503 -32.70 -27.31 10.91
C SER A 503 -33.90 -27.26 11.86
N GLN A 504 -33.76 -26.57 12.98
CA GLN A 504 -34.86 -26.05 13.77
C GLN A 504 -34.76 -24.52 13.70
N ALA A 505 -35.84 -23.88 13.27
CA ALA A 505 -35.98 -22.43 13.28
C ALA A 505 -35.90 -21.94 14.74
N THR A 506 -34.71 -21.53 15.17
CA THR A 506 -34.54 -20.89 16.47
C THR A 506 -34.84 -19.41 16.31
N ASN A 507 -35.90 -18.92 16.97
CA ASN A 507 -36.25 -17.50 17.14
C ASN A 507 -35.23 -16.75 18.03
N ASP A 508 -33.96 -16.94 17.74
CA ASP A 508 -32.87 -16.38 18.52
C ASP A 508 -32.73 -14.90 18.17
N THR A 509 -32.95 -14.03 19.17
CA THR A 509 -32.86 -12.58 19.03
C THR A 509 -31.56 -12.06 19.63
N SER A 510 -30.83 -11.21 18.90
CA SER A 510 -29.68 -10.47 19.43
C SER A 510 -29.96 -8.97 19.48
N CYS A 511 -29.62 -8.33 20.60
CA CYS A 511 -29.67 -6.87 20.69
C CYS A 511 -28.46 -6.26 19.98
N ILE A 512 -28.66 -5.21 19.20
CA ILE A 512 -27.58 -4.38 18.65
C ILE A 512 -27.69 -2.99 19.25
N GLU A 513 -26.60 -2.53 19.87
CA GLU A 513 -26.48 -1.18 20.42
C GLU A 513 -25.24 -0.49 19.86
N PHE A 514 -25.34 0.82 19.67
CA PHE A 514 -24.21 1.69 19.39
C PHE A 514 -23.71 2.29 20.70
N THR A 515 -22.40 2.44 20.85
CA THR A 515 -21.81 3.09 22.02
C THR A 515 -21.35 4.51 21.70
N SER A 516 -20.99 5.26 22.74
CA SER A 516 -20.36 6.58 22.64
C SER A 516 -18.95 6.57 22.03
N TRP A 517 -18.38 5.39 21.75
CA TRP A 517 -17.10 5.23 21.05
C TRP A 517 -17.24 5.26 19.52
N ASN A 518 -18.25 5.98 19.02
CA ASN A 518 -18.48 6.21 17.61
C ASN A 518 -18.67 7.71 17.34
N GLU A 519 -18.23 8.14 16.17
CA GLU A 519 -18.48 9.46 15.59
C GLU A 519 -19.08 9.25 14.21
N LEU A 520 -20.41 9.18 14.15
CA LEU A 520 -21.19 8.88 12.93
C LEU A 520 -22.29 9.94 12.68
N PRO A 521 -22.00 11.26 12.77
CA PRO A 521 -23.01 12.31 12.74
C PRO A 521 -23.79 12.36 11.41
N GLN A 522 -23.20 11.96 10.28
CA GLN A 522 -23.85 12.04 8.97
C GLN A 522 -24.54 10.72 8.55
N CYS A 523 -24.56 9.71 9.41
CA CYS A 523 -25.09 8.39 9.06
C CYS A 523 -26.62 8.44 9.00
N GLY A 524 -27.13 8.48 7.76
CA GLY A 524 -28.57 8.58 7.49
C GLY A 524 -29.24 7.24 7.24
N LYS A 525 -28.46 6.19 6.98
CA LYS A 525 -28.97 4.87 6.58
C LYS A 525 -28.20 3.73 7.23
N LEU A 526 -28.95 2.84 7.87
CA LEU A 526 -28.45 1.58 8.41
C LEU A 526 -29.06 0.41 7.63
N GLY A 527 -28.24 -0.55 7.23
CA GLY A 527 -28.69 -1.75 6.52
C GLY A 527 -28.17 -3.04 7.13
N PHE A 528 -28.89 -4.14 6.89
CA PHE A 528 -28.54 -5.47 7.39
C PHE A 528 -28.59 -6.50 6.25
N ALA A 529 -27.63 -7.42 6.22
CA ALA A 529 -27.75 -8.62 5.38
C ALA A 529 -28.54 -9.68 6.15
N GLN A 530 -29.74 -10.00 5.69
CA GLN A 530 -30.48 -11.18 6.17
C GLN A 530 -30.00 -12.42 5.41
N LEU A 531 -29.30 -13.34 6.09
CA LEU A 531 -29.16 -14.71 5.59
C LEU A 531 -30.39 -15.52 5.99
N LYS A 532 -30.77 -16.51 5.17
CA LYS A 532 -32.00 -17.31 5.34
C LYS A 532 -32.14 -18.05 6.69
N ASN A 533 -31.08 -18.10 7.51
CA ASN A 533 -31.00 -18.83 8.78
C ASN A 533 -30.45 -17.97 9.95
N ASP A 534 -30.39 -16.64 9.82
CA ASP A 534 -29.82 -15.78 10.87
C ASP A 534 -30.79 -15.45 12.01
N SER A 535 -30.22 -15.12 13.17
CA SER A 535 -30.91 -14.52 14.31
C SER A 535 -31.61 -13.22 13.94
N ASN A 536 -32.80 -12.97 14.46
CA ASN A 536 -33.45 -11.66 14.37
C ASN A 536 -32.64 -10.62 15.18
N TYR A 537 -32.51 -9.41 14.68
CA TYR A 537 -31.86 -8.32 15.41
C TYR A 537 -32.88 -7.42 16.07
N VAL A 538 -32.65 -7.07 17.33
CA VAL A 538 -33.47 -6.11 18.06
C VAL A 538 -32.63 -4.85 18.26
N LEU A 539 -33.14 -3.71 17.82
CA LEU A 539 -32.50 -2.42 18.00
C LEU A 539 -33.37 -1.52 18.86
N ASN A 540 -32.79 -0.90 19.89
CA ASN A 540 -33.46 0.11 20.70
C ASN A 540 -33.45 1.47 19.97
N ILE A 541 -34.63 2.05 19.74
CA ILE A 541 -34.77 3.32 19.03
C ILE A 541 -34.10 4.47 19.78
N SER A 542 -34.14 4.50 21.12
CA SER A 542 -33.48 5.58 21.88
C SER A 542 -31.96 5.53 21.69
N ASN A 543 -31.37 4.33 21.70
CA ASN A 543 -29.95 4.15 21.44
C ASN A 543 -29.55 4.60 20.03
N LEU A 544 -30.39 4.30 19.03
CA LEU A 544 -30.18 4.77 17.66
C LEU A 544 -30.25 6.30 17.57
N GLN A 545 -31.21 6.93 18.23
CA GLN A 545 -31.35 8.40 18.23
C GLN A 545 -30.18 9.09 18.94
N ASP A 546 -29.70 8.52 20.04
CA ASP A 546 -28.58 9.07 20.82
C ASP A 546 -27.24 9.00 20.07
N HIS A 547 -27.00 7.93 19.30
CA HIS A 547 -25.71 7.68 18.66
C HIS A 547 -25.69 7.87 17.14
N LEU A 548 -26.85 7.87 16.49
CA LEU A 548 -27.02 8.09 15.05
C LEU A 548 -28.14 9.14 14.83
N PRO A 549 -27.93 10.41 15.24
CA PRO A 549 -29.00 11.41 15.33
C PRO A 549 -29.66 11.76 14.00
N ASN A 550 -28.99 11.51 12.86
CA ASN A 550 -29.51 11.78 11.52
C ASN A 550 -30.05 10.53 10.81
N LEU A 551 -30.20 9.41 11.53
CA LEU A 551 -30.68 8.16 10.97
C LEU A 551 -32.15 8.27 10.54
N ASN A 552 -32.43 7.95 9.27
CA ASN A 552 -33.78 7.81 8.78
C ASN A 552 -34.28 6.37 9.07
N LEU A 553 -35.06 6.21 10.14
CA LEU A 553 -35.59 4.91 10.57
C LEU A 553 -36.49 4.27 9.50
N ARG A 554 -37.29 5.07 8.79
CA ARG A 554 -38.22 4.58 7.76
C ARG A 554 -37.48 4.07 6.53
N GLU A 555 -36.40 4.72 6.13
CA GLU A 555 -35.56 4.25 5.01
C GLU A 555 -34.67 3.08 5.39
N SER A 556 -34.26 2.99 6.66
CA SER A 556 -33.35 1.95 7.16
C SER A 556 -34.08 0.64 7.48
N PHE A 557 -35.34 0.70 7.91
CA PHE A 557 -36.07 -0.44 8.47
C PHE A 557 -37.48 -0.57 7.91
N PRO A 558 -37.76 -1.60 7.09
CA PRO A 558 -39.13 -1.87 6.61
C PRO A 558 -40.14 -2.18 7.73
N THR A 559 -39.66 -2.64 8.89
CA THR A 559 -40.46 -3.01 10.06
C THR A 559 -40.71 -1.83 11.02
N PHE A 560 -40.22 -0.63 10.69
CA PHE A 560 -40.49 0.59 11.45
C PHE A 560 -41.82 1.20 11.03
N PHE A 561 -42.72 1.40 11.99
CA PHE A 561 -44.04 1.99 11.74
C PHE A 561 -44.11 3.47 12.17
N ASP A 562 -43.77 3.76 13.43
CA ASP A 562 -43.81 5.11 14.00
C ASP A 562 -42.89 5.28 15.23
N GLU A 563 -42.77 6.51 15.72
CA GLU A 563 -41.91 6.90 16.86
C GLU A 563 -42.38 6.37 18.22
N ARG A 564 -43.58 5.78 18.33
CA ARG A 564 -44.05 5.14 19.57
C ARG A 564 -43.44 3.75 19.74
N GLN A 565 -42.94 3.17 18.65
CA GLN A 565 -42.18 1.94 18.68
C GLN A 565 -40.92 2.15 19.54
N LYS A 566 -40.64 1.23 20.46
CA LYS A 566 -39.43 1.27 21.30
C LYS A 566 -38.28 0.46 20.70
N PHE A 567 -38.62 -0.58 19.95
CA PHE A 567 -37.67 -1.53 19.40
C PHE A 567 -37.99 -1.86 17.95
N ILE A 568 -36.97 -1.96 17.12
CA ILE A 568 -37.07 -2.41 15.74
C ILE A 568 -36.53 -3.83 15.67
N VAL A 569 -37.29 -4.72 15.02
CA VAL A 569 -36.85 -6.09 14.74
C VAL A 569 -36.49 -6.19 13.26
N VAL A 570 -35.26 -6.63 12.96
CA VAL A 570 -34.70 -6.76 11.61
C VAL A 570 -34.35 -8.20 11.31
#